data_AF-A0A7S0P3G6-F1
#
_entry.id   AF-A0A7S0P3G6-F1
#
_cell.length_a   1.000
_cell.length_b   1.000
_cell.length_c   1.000
_cell.angle_alpha   90.00
_cell.angle_beta   90.00
_cell.angle_gamma   90.00
#
_symmetry.space_group_name_H-M   'P 1'
#
loop_
_entity.id
_entity.type
_entity.pdbx_description
1 polymer ?
#
loop_
_entity_poly.entity_id
_entity_poly.type
_entity_poly.pdbx_seq_one_letter_code
_entity_poly.pdbx_strand_id
1 'polypeptide(L)'
;MSSRGKAVIDSRFSLQIPDTFVASKRTATLGTLYVAGNYPRFTVVSVTAWPLTKLLADDAVAQTLPGLPLPQPRKAALPGSSLSELGSPMEIGRLLLRARDREASSGAVQSELLDADLQQASLRWSFDTPLPVSDPDALEKERGVRRLIRRTAARSIIGEVPSAAGGTESAIISVWASALQQDWEKGLGLELQECVSSFSWTATS
;
A
#
# COMPACT_ATOMS: atom_id res chain seq x y z
N MET A 1 22.74 -11.14 -10.67
CA MET A 1 22.34 -12.40 -10.00
C MET A 1 20.83 -12.47 -10.06
N SER A 2 20.27 -13.47 -10.75
CA SER A 2 18.81 -13.59 -10.94
C SER A 2 18.16 -13.87 -9.58
N SER A 3 17.30 -12.96 -9.11
CA SER A 3 16.55 -13.13 -7.87
C SER A 3 15.61 -14.33 -8.04
N ARG A 4 15.84 -15.39 -7.27
CA ARG A 4 14.92 -16.54 -7.20
C ARG A 4 13.70 -16.10 -6.38
N GLY A 5 12.75 -15.48 -7.09
CA GLY A 5 11.42 -15.23 -6.56
C GLY A 5 10.49 -16.36 -6.98
N LYS A 6 9.57 -16.74 -6.09
CA LYS A 6 8.46 -17.64 -6.43
C LYS A 6 7.27 -16.83 -6.92
N ALA A 7 6.65 -17.32 -7.99
CA ALA A 7 5.41 -16.76 -8.50
C ALA A 7 4.24 -17.13 -7.58
N VAL A 8 3.50 -16.12 -7.14
CA VAL A 8 2.23 -16.24 -6.46
C VAL A 8 1.15 -15.90 -7.47
N ILE A 9 0.24 -16.85 -7.70
CA ILE A 9 -0.88 -16.70 -8.62
C ILE A 9 -2.17 -16.82 -7.79
N ASP A 10 -2.92 -15.73 -7.72
CA ASP A 10 -4.31 -15.66 -7.27
C ASP A 10 -5.19 -15.52 -8.52
N SER A 11 -6.47 -15.88 -8.43
CA SER A 11 -7.43 -15.63 -9.50
C SER A 11 -7.48 -14.17 -9.97
N ARG A 12 -7.14 -13.23 -9.08
CA ARG A 12 -7.26 -11.78 -9.32
C ARG A 12 -5.93 -11.11 -9.68
N PHE A 13 -4.81 -11.70 -9.31
CA PHE A 13 -3.49 -11.08 -9.49
C PHE A 13 -2.35 -12.09 -9.54
N SER A 14 -1.23 -11.66 -10.08
CA SER A 14 0.05 -12.36 -9.98
C SER A 14 1.13 -11.47 -9.36
N LEU A 15 2.03 -12.07 -8.59
CA LEU A 15 3.12 -11.37 -7.90
C LEU A 15 4.32 -12.30 -7.74
N GLN A 16 5.54 -11.82 -8.00
CA GLN A 16 6.76 -12.54 -7.62
C GLN A 16 7.20 -12.08 -6.23
N ILE A 17 7.37 -13.03 -5.31
CA ILE A 17 7.87 -12.74 -3.96
C ILE A 17 9.16 -13.51 -3.69
N PRO A 18 10.03 -13.05 -2.77
CA PRO A 18 11.23 -13.80 -2.41
C PRO A 18 10.90 -15.20 -1.87
N ASP A 19 11.73 -16.20 -2.18
CA ASP A 19 11.49 -17.60 -1.77
C ASP A 19 11.33 -17.77 -0.25
N THR A 20 12.07 -16.96 0.52
CA THR A 20 12.09 -16.97 1.98
C THR A 20 10.79 -16.49 2.63
N PHE A 21 9.86 -15.93 1.85
CA PHE A 21 8.62 -15.39 2.38
C PHE A 21 7.60 -16.50 2.64
N VAL A 22 6.96 -16.44 3.80
CA VAL A 22 5.81 -17.29 4.14
C VAL A 22 4.54 -16.54 3.78
N ALA A 23 3.68 -17.16 2.99
CA ALA A 23 2.42 -16.58 2.54
C ALA A 23 1.28 -16.92 3.50
N SER A 24 0.43 -15.95 3.78
CA SER A 24 -0.87 -16.12 4.42
C SER A 24 -1.96 -15.75 3.42
N LYS A 25 -2.67 -16.77 2.92
CA LYS A 25 -3.79 -16.56 2.01
C LYS A 25 -4.99 -16.03 2.81
N ARG A 26 -5.59 -14.93 2.34
CA ARG A 26 -6.85 -14.41 2.87
C ARG A 26 -7.96 -14.65 1.86
N THR A 27 -9.15 -14.96 2.35
CA THR A 27 -10.37 -15.13 1.53
C THR A 27 -11.13 -13.81 1.33
N ALA A 28 -10.54 -12.69 1.74
CA ALA A 28 -11.17 -11.38 1.65
C ALA A 28 -11.33 -10.94 0.19
N THR A 29 -12.51 -10.42 -0.13
CA THR A 29 -12.85 -9.87 -1.45
C THR A 29 -12.37 -8.41 -1.59
N LEU A 30 -12.38 -7.66 -0.48
CA LEU A 30 -11.99 -6.26 -0.37
C LEU A 30 -11.01 -6.08 0.81
N GLY A 31 -10.31 -4.94 0.87
CA GLY A 31 -9.30 -4.69 1.88
C GLY A 31 -8.04 -5.53 1.62
N THR A 32 -7.38 -6.02 2.67
CA THR A 32 -6.14 -6.81 2.51
C THR A 32 -6.43 -8.19 1.93
N LEU A 33 -6.10 -8.38 0.64
CA LEU A 33 -6.34 -9.60 -0.12
C LEU A 33 -5.27 -10.67 0.10
N TYR A 34 -4.03 -10.22 0.32
CA TYR A 34 -2.87 -11.10 0.43
C TYR A 34 -1.81 -10.50 1.33
N VAL A 35 -1.13 -11.36 2.09
CA VAL A 35 0.03 -10.99 2.89
C VAL A 35 1.07 -12.11 2.80
N ALA A 36 2.32 -11.75 2.61
CA ALA A 36 3.46 -12.65 2.77
C ALA A 36 4.61 -11.92 3.45
N GLY A 37 5.46 -12.63 4.17
CA GLY A 37 6.58 -11.98 4.83
C GLY A 37 7.65 -12.94 5.33
N ASN A 38 8.81 -12.38 5.64
CA ASN A 38 9.82 -13.02 6.46
C ASN A 38 9.76 -12.39 7.85
N TYR A 39 8.98 -12.99 8.74
CA TYR A 39 8.70 -12.47 10.08
C TYR A 39 9.96 -12.25 10.94
N PRO A 40 10.97 -13.16 10.94
CA PRO A 40 12.24 -12.90 11.59
C PRO A 40 12.95 -11.60 11.16
N ARG A 41 12.76 -11.19 9.89
CA ARG A 41 13.33 -9.95 9.34
C ARG A 41 12.32 -8.80 9.28
N PHE A 42 11.12 -8.99 9.82
CA PHE A 42 10.01 -8.03 9.78
C PHE A 42 9.68 -7.49 8.37
N THR A 43 10.03 -8.23 7.32
CA THR A 43 9.73 -7.85 5.94
C THR A 43 8.36 -8.39 5.55
N VAL A 44 7.56 -7.54 4.90
CA VAL A 44 6.18 -7.87 4.55
C VAL A 44 5.85 -7.33 3.18
N VAL A 45 5.22 -8.17 2.37
CA VAL A 45 4.56 -7.83 1.12
C VAL A 45 3.07 -8.06 1.29
N SER A 46 2.24 -7.12 0.84
CA SER A 46 0.79 -7.24 0.92
C SER A 46 0.12 -6.67 -0.31
N VAL A 47 -1.06 -7.20 -0.65
CA VAL A 47 -1.94 -6.66 -1.69
C VAL A 47 -3.25 -6.24 -1.05
N THR A 48 -3.68 -5.02 -1.35
CA THR A 48 -4.88 -4.41 -0.76
C THR A 48 -5.75 -3.83 -1.86
N ALA A 49 -7.06 -4.01 -1.77
CA ALA A 49 -8.05 -3.41 -2.66
C ALA A 49 -8.89 -2.37 -1.92
N TRP A 50 -8.89 -1.14 -2.44
CA TRP A 50 -9.60 0.01 -1.88
C TRP A 50 -10.75 0.41 -2.82
N PRO A 51 -12.02 0.10 -2.50
CA PRO A 51 -13.16 0.59 -3.26
C PRO A 51 -13.08 2.10 -3.42
N LEU A 52 -13.12 2.60 -4.65
CA LEU A 52 -12.86 4.01 -4.94
C LEU A 52 -13.93 4.91 -4.31
N THR A 53 -15.19 4.48 -4.36
CA THR A 53 -16.32 5.17 -3.72
C THR A 53 -16.09 5.34 -2.23
N LYS A 54 -15.69 4.27 -1.54
CA LYS A 54 -15.40 4.31 -0.10
C LYS A 54 -14.19 5.19 0.19
N LEU A 55 -13.10 5.01 -0.57
CA LEU A 55 -11.85 5.75 -0.39
C LEU A 55 -12.05 7.27 -0.50
N LEU A 56 -12.81 7.72 -1.51
CA LEU A 56 -13.07 9.14 -1.73
C LEU A 56 -14.03 9.72 -0.67
N ALA A 57 -15.06 8.97 -0.26
CA ALA A 57 -15.97 9.39 0.81
C ALA A 57 -15.22 9.56 2.15
N ASP A 58 -14.38 8.58 2.48
CA ASP A 58 -13.53 8.54 3.66
C ASP A 58 -12.51 9.69 3.71
N ASP A 59 -12.03 10.15 2.56
CA ASP A 59 -11.11 11.30 2.46
C ASP A 59 -11.86 12.63 2.58
N ALA A 60 -13.06 12.74 1.97
CA ALA A 60 -13.90 13.92 2.09
C ALA A 60 -14.28 14.20 3.54
N VAL A 61 -14.65 13.16 4.31
CA VAL A 61 -14.93 13.29 5.75
C VAL A 61 -13.68 13.74 6.52
N ALA A 62 -12.51 13.19 6.22
CA ALA A 62 -11.27 13.57 6.90
C ALA A 62 -10.83 15.02 6.64
N GLN A 63 -11.29 15.62 5.55
CA GLN A 63 -11.02 17.03 5.22
C GLN A 63 -12.08 17.99 5.80
N THR A 64 -13.12 17.49 6.47
CA THR A 64 -14.11 18.36 7.13
C THR A 64 -13.52 18.98 8.39
N LEU A 65 -13.59 20.30 8.46
CA LEU A 65 -13.38 21.05 9.69
C LEU A 65 -14.74 21.29 10.36
N PRO A 66 -14.83 21.22 11.70
CA PRO A 66 -16.09 21.50 12.40
C PRO A 66 -16.65 22.87 12.02
N GLY A 67 -17.90 22.91 11.55
CA GLY A 67 -18.61 24.15 11.21
C GLY A 67 -18.41 24.68 9.78
N LEU A 68 -17.63 24.00 8.93
CA LEU A 68 -17.55 24.32 7.50
C LEU A 68 -18.39 23.34 6.67
N PRO A 69 -19.01 23.79 5.55
CA PRO A 69 -19.73 22.90 4.65
C PRO A 69 -18.79 21.81 4.15
N LEU A 70 -19.31 20.58 4.06
CA LEU A 70 -18.57 19.43 3.53
C LEU A 70 -17.93 19.83 2.18
N PRO A 71 -16.62 19.63 2.00
CA PRO A 71 -16.01 19.82 0.70
C PRO A 71 -16.79 18.96 -0.30
N GLN A 72 -17.18 19.56 -1.44
CA GLN A 72 -17.90 18.81 -2.46
C GLN A 72 -17.08 17.55 -2.77
N PRO A 73 -17.69 16.35 -2.73
CA PRO A 73 -16.97 15.14 -3.08
C PRO A 73 -16.38 15.36 -4.47
N ARG A 74 -15.05 15.16 -4.63
CA ARG A 74 -14.42 15.08 -5.96
C ARG A 74 -15.33 14.17 -6.76
N LYS A 75 -15.94 14.69 -7.85
CA LYS A 75 -17.01 14.01 -8.63
C LYS A 75 -16.75 12.51 -8.59
N ALA A 76 -17.66 11.75 -7.98
CA ALA A 76 -17.52 10.31 -7.82
C ALA A 76 -17.05 9.76 -9.17
N ALA A 77 -15.80 9.32 -9.19
CA ALA A 77 -15.14 9.02 -10.44
C ALA A 77 -15.93 7.89 -11.08
N LEU A 78 -16.41 8.11 -12.31
CA LEU A 78 -17.23 7.14 -13.02
C LEU A 78 -16.50 5.79 -13.06
N PRO A 79 -17.23 4.65 -13.11
CA PRO A 79 -16.60 3.36 -13.36
C PRO A 79 -15.78 3.46 -14.66
N GLY A 80 -14.46 3.24 -14.55
CA GLY A 80 -13.49 3.42 -15.64
C GLY A 80 -12.51 4.60 -15.49
N SER A 81 -12.54 5.32 -14.37
CA SER A 81 -11.64 6.45 -14.11
C SER A 81 -10.18 6.02 -14.03
N SER A 82 -9.30 6.76 -14.70
CA SER A 82 -7.85 6.55 -14.64
C SER A 82 -7.23 7.17 -13.39
N LEU A 83 -6.06 6.70 -12.95
CA LEU A 83 -5.38 7.30 -11.79
C LEU A 83 -5.12 8.79 -11.98
N SER A 84 -4.77 9.22 -13.20
CA SER A 84 -4.54 10.63 -13.56
C SER A 84 -5.76 11.53 -13.35
N GLU A 85 -6.97 10.99 -13.39
CA GLU A 85 -8.20 11.78 -13.16
C GLU A 85 -8.45 12.04 -11.66
N LEU A 86 -7.80 11.28 -10.78
CA LEU A 86 -7.95 11.44 -9.33
C LEU A 86 -7.11 12.60 -8.77
N GLY A 87 -6.06 13.02 -9.48
CA GLY A 87 -5.21 14.14 -9.11
C GLY A 87 -3.75 13.95 -9.50
N SER A 88 -2.87 14.78 -8.93
CA SER A 88 -1.42 14.61 -9.08
C SER A 88 -0.91 13.33 -8.39
N PRO A 89 0.22 12.74 -8.84
CA PRO A 89 0.79 11.54 -8.23
C PRO A 89 0.96 11.65 -6.70
N MET A 90 1.41 12.81 -6.23
CA MET A 90 1.59 13.09 -4.80
C MET A 90 0.27 13.14 -4.03
N GLU A 91 -0.80 13.68 -4.62
CA GLU A 91 -2.12 13.69 -3.99
C GLU A 91 -2.70 12.28 -3.87
N ILE A 92 -2.55 11.46 -4.92
CA ILE A 92 -3.02 10.06 -4.92
C ILE A 92 -2.20 9.25 -3.91
N GLY A 93 -0.89 9.42 -3.87
CA GLY A 93 -0.02 8.79 -2.88
C GLY A 93 -0.42 9.15 -1.45
N ARG A 94 -0.70 10.42 -1.17
CA ARG A 94 -1.17 10.87 0.15
C ARG A 94 -2.55 10.31 0.50
N LEU A 95 -3.49 10.27 -0.44
CA LEU A 95 -4.81 9.66 -0.25
C LEU A 95 -4.68 8.20 0.20
N LEU A 96 -3.90 7.41 -0.53
CA LEU A 96 -3.69 5.99 -0.24
C LEU A 96 -2.93 5.79 1.09
N LEU A 97 -1.95 6.65 1.38
CA LEU A 97 -1.21 6.59 2.63
C LEU A 97 -2.11 6.86 3.84
N ARG A 98 -2.99 7.87 3.77
CA ARG A 98 -3.97 8.16 4.81
C ARG A 98 -4.94 6.99 5.04
N ALA A 99 -5.43 6.38 3.96
CA ALA A 99 -6.32 5.23 4.06
C ALA A 99 -5.66 4.04 4.76
N ARG A 100 -4.40 3.76 4.40
CA ARG A 100 -3.59 2.71 5.03
C ARG A 100 -3.33 3.00 6.51
N ASP A 101 -2.88 4.20 6.86
CA ASP A 101 -2.53 4.55 8.23
C ASP A 101 -3.75 4.49 9.16
N ARG A 102 -4.93 4.83 8.64
CA ARG A 102 -6.21 4.67 9.34
C ARG A 102 -6.54 3.20 9.61
N GLU A 103 -6.38 2.31 8.62
CA GLU A 103 -6.61 0.87 8.79
C GLU A 103 -5.61 0.25 9.78
N ALA A 104 -4.34 0.66 9.72
CA ALA A 104 -3.27 0.04 10.50
C ALA A 104 -3.22 0.47 11.97
N SER A 105 -3.65 1.70 12.29
CA SER A 105 -3.34 2.30 13.60
C SER A 105 -4.44 3.15 14.22
N SER A 106 -5.67 3.12 13.66
CA SER A 106 -6.71 4.10 14.02
C SER A 106 -6.24 5.56 13.91
N GLY A 107 -5.21 5.83 13.08
CA GLY A 107 -4.63 7.16 12.89
C GLY A 107 -3.49 7.54 13.84
N ALA A 108 -3.01 6.64 14.70
CA ALA A 108 -1.91 6.94 15.62
C ALA A 108 -0.52 6.99 14.94
N VAL A 109 -0.37 6.36 13.79
CA VAL A 109 0.88 6.35 13.02
C VAL A 109 0.71 7.26 11.81
N GLN A 110 1.61 8.25 11.69
CA GLN A 110 1.66 9.15 10.54
C GLN A 110 2.86 8.80 9.69
N SER A 111 2.62 8.14 8.56
CA SER A 111 3.64 7.85 7.58
C SER A 111 3.98 9.10 6.75
N GLU A 112 5.22 9.18 6.28
CA GLU A 112 5.73 10.27 5.46
C GLU A 112 5.94 9.80 4.01
N LEU A 113 5.19 10.39 3.08
CA LEU A 113 5.35 10.13 1.65
C LEU A 113 6.68 10.72 1.16
N LEU A 114 7.54 9.87 0.58
CA LEU A 114 8.86 10.27 0.07
C LEU A 114 8.78 10.63 -1.42
N ASP A 115 8.20 9.75 -2.22
CA ASP A 115 8.06 9.91 -3.67
C ASP A 115 6.72 9.36 -4.18
N ALA A 116 6.29 9.89 -5.32
CA ALA A 116 5.18 9.35 -6.09
C ALA A 116 5.35 9.72 -7.57
N ASP A 117 5.27 8.73 -8.44
CA ASP A 117 5.44 8.85 -9.90
C ASP A 117 4.36 8.04 -10.62
N LEU A 118 3.69 8.66 -11.57
CA LEU A 118 2.65 8.02 -12.38
C LEU A 118 3.25 7.57 -13.71
N GLN A 119 3.38 6.25 -13.86
CA GLN A 119 3.88 5.61 -15.07
C GLN A 119 2.74 4.92 -15.80
N GLN A 120 2.32 5.51 -16.92
CA GLN A 120 1.18 5.03 -17.72
C GLN A 120 -0.09 4.94 -16.87
N ALA A 121 -0.55 3.72 -16.58
CA ALA A 121 -1.75 3.43 -15.77
C ALA A 121 -1.41 2.98 -14.33
N SER A 122 -0.16 3.13 -13.89
CA SER A 122 0.27 2.70 -12.56
C SER A 122 1.02 3.78 -11.79
N LEU A 123 0.66 3.96 -10.54
CA LEU A 123 1.36 4.85 -9.61
C LEU A 123 2.44 4.03 -8.87
N ARG A 124 3.70 4.44 -8.98
CA ARG A 124 4.79 3.95 -8.13
C ARG A 124 5.07 5.00 -7.07
N TRP A 125 5.27 4.58 -5.83
CA TRP A 125 5.45 5.51 -4.73
C TRP A 125 6.11 4.85 -3.54
N SER A 126 6.71 5.65 -2.68
CA SER A 126 7.39 5.17 -1.47
C SER A 126 7.16 6.09 -0.29
N PHE A 127 7.21 5.51 0.91
CA PHE A 127 7.00 6.23 2.15
C PHE A 127 7.75 5.57 3.31
N ASP A 128 8.01 6.37 4.33
CA ASP A 128 8.59 5.92 5.60
C ASP A 128 7.53 5.95 6.70
N THR A 129 7.45 4.87 7.48
CA THR A 129 6.54 4.75 8.62
C THR A 129 7.37 4.62 9.89
N PRO A 130 7.29 5.57 10.85
CA PRO A 130 7.95 5.41 12.14
C PRO A 130 7.28 4.27 12.92
N LEU A 131 8.08 3.41 13.54
CA LEU A 131 7.60 2.36 14.42
C LEU A 131 7.68 2.83 15.87
N PRO A 132 6.63 2.58 16.69
CA PRO A 132 6.68 2.91 18.10
C PRO A 132 7.77 2.07 18.78
N VAL A 133 8.61 2.72 19.57
CA VAL A 133 9.69 2.09 20.35
C VAL A 133 9.42 2.41 21.81
N SER A 134 9.35 1.37 22.64
CA SER A 134 9.08 1.52 24.09
C SER A 134 10.26 2.12 24.84
N ASP A 135 11.50 1.78 24.47
CA ASP A 135 12.73 2.28 25.08
C ASP A 135 13.74 2.72 23.99
N PRO A 136 13.78 4.02 23.64
CA PRO A 136 14.71 4.54 22.65
C PRO A 136 16.19 4.46 23.08
N ASP A 137 16.48 4.51 24.38
CA ASP A 137 17.84 4.53 24.91
C ASP A 137 18.46 3.13 24.83
N ALA A 138 17.68 2.10 25.16
CA ALA A 138 18.08 0.71 24.95
C ALA A 138 18.31 0.43 23.45
N LEU A 139 17.45 0.95 22.57
CA LEU A 139 17.61 0.79 21.12
C LEU A 139 18.89 1.46 20.61
N GLU A 140 19.22 2.65 21.10
CA GLU A 140 20.47 3.34 20.76
C GLU A 140 21.69 2.52 21.21
N LYS A 141 21.64 1.97 22.42
CA LYS A 141 22.73 1.15 22.98
C LYS A 141 22.94 -0.15 22.22
N GLU A 142 21.86 -0.82 21.79
CA GLU A 142 21.94 -2.13 21.13
C GLU A 142 22.16 -2.04 19.62
N ARG A 143 21.54 -1.05 18.96
CA ARG A 143 21.49 -0.96 17.49
C ARG A 143 22.04 0.34 16.92
N GLY A 144 22.48 1.27 17.76
CA GLY A 144 23.04 2.56 17.33
C GLY A 144 22.02 3.49 16.70
N VAL A 145 20.71 3.24 16.90
CA VAL A 145 19.63 4.07 16.34
C VAL A 145 18.63 4.44 17.42
N ARG A 146 18.13 5.68 17.38
CA ARG A 146 17.10 6.18 18.33
C ARG A 146 15.67 5.95 17.85
N ARG A 147 15.49 5.62 16.57
CA ARG A 147 14.18 5.43 15.93
C ARG A 147 14.23 4.23 15.01
N LEU A 148 13.14 3.47 14.99
CA LEU A 148 12.92 2.45 13.98
C LEU A 148 12.01 3.01 12.89
N ILE A 149 12.50 3.00 11.67
CA ILE A 149 11.76 3.44 10.49
C ILE A 149 11.52 2.23 9.60
N ARG A 150 10.29 2.05 9.17
CA ARG A 150 9.90 1.07 8.15
C ARG A 150 9.77 1.78 6.82
N ARG A 151 10.62 1.42 5.86
CA ARG A 151 10.53 1.90 4.49
C ARG A 151 9.64 0.98 3.68
N THR A 152 8.77 1.57 2.86
CA THR A 152 7.83 0.83 2.02
C THR A 152 7.87 1.36 0.59
N ALA A 153 7.99 0.46 -0.38
CA ALA A 153 7.67 0.75 -1.77
C ALA A 153 6.28 0.21 -2.09
N ALA A 154 5.56 0.91 -2.95
CA ALA A 154 4.23 0.55 -3.35
C ALA A 154 4.02 0.78 -4.85
N ARG A 155 3.10 -0.01 -5.41
CA ARG A 155 2.56 0.20 -6.75
C ARG A 155 1.05 0.08 -6.68
N SER A 156 0.36 1.06 -7.26
CA SER A 156 -1.08 1.13 -7.30
C SER A 156 -1.59 1.18 -8.73
N ILE A 157 -2.69 0.50 -9.00
CA ILE A 157 -3.42 0.51 -10.27
C ILE A 157 -4.92 0.55 -10.00
N ILE A 158 -5.72 0.89 -11.00
CA ILE A 158 -7.18 0.76 -10.91
C ILE A 158 -7.59 -0.58 -11.51
N GLY A 159 -8.48 -1.28 -10.81
CA GLY A 159 -9.08 -2.52 -11.25
C GLY A 159 -10.53 -2.63 -10.77
N GLU A 160 -11.23 -3.67 -11.20
CA GLU A 160 -12.59 -3.95 -10.77
C GLU A 160 -12.62 -5.00 -9.67
N VAL A 161 -13.48 -4.80 -8.68
CA VAL A 161 -13.72 -5.74 -7.57
C VAL A 161 -15.21 -5.98 -7.37
N PRO A 162 -15.63 -7.14 -6.84
CA PRO A 162 -17.03 -7.39 -6.53
C PRO A 162 -17.58 -6.37 -5.53
N SER A 163 -18.73 -5.79 -5.85
CA SER A 163 -19.44 -4.84 -5.00
C SER A 163 -20.46 -5.53 -4.10
N ALA A 164 -20.78 -4.91 -2.97
CA ALA A 164 -21.79 -5.42 -2.03
C ALA A 164 -23.21 -5.51 -2.65
N ALA A 165 -23.47 -4.76 -3.72
CA ALA A 165 -24.75 -4.72 -4.42
C ALA A 165 -24.89 -5.79 -5.52
N GLY A 166 -23.94 -6.71 -5.66
CA GLY A 166 -24.01 -7.82 -6.62
C GLY A 166 -23.51 -7.48 -8.03
N GLY A 167 -22.63 -6.49 -8.18
CA GLY A 167 -21.97 -6.14 -9.45
C GLY A 167 -20.45 -5.94 -9.27
N THR A 168 -19.80 -5.20 -10.16
CA THR A 168 -18.41 -4.75 -9.98
C THR A 168 -18.34 -3.27 -9.64
N GLU A 169 -17.33 -2.88 -8.87
CA GLU A 169 -16.99 -1.48 -8.63
C GLU A 169 -15.49 -1.25 -8.85
N SER A 170 -15.12 -0.03 -9.26
CA SER A 170 -13.72 0.34 -9.41
C SER A 170 -13.04 0.47 -8.04
N ALA A 171 -11.86 -0.11 -7.92
CA ALA A 171 -11.02 -0.03 -6.74
C ALA A 171 -9.57 0.30 -7.11
N ILE A 172 -8.89 1.02 -6.24
CA ILE A 172 -7.44 1.14 -6.32
C ILE A 172 -6.83 -0.09 -5.66
N ILE A 173 -6.12 -0.89 -6.46
CA ILE A 173 -5.39 -2.06 -5.99
C ILE A 173 -3.95 -1.64 -5.76
N SER A 174 -3.47 -1.83 -4.54
CA SER A 174 -2.11 -1.48 -4.13
C SER A 174 -1.36 -2.71 -3.66
N VAL A 175 -0.18 -2.93 -4.23
CA VAL A 175 0.83 -3.82 -3.66
C VAL A 175 1.81 -2.98 -2.86
N TRP A 176 2.20 -3.50 -1.71
CA TRP A 176 3.10 -2.86 -0.75
C TRP A 176 4.20 -3.84 -0.40
N ALA A 177 5.44 -3.37 -0.33
CA ALA A 177 6.57 -4.16 0.14
C ALA A 177 7.41 -3.33 1.11
N SER A 178 7.57 -3.83 2.33
CA SER A 178 8.15 -3.09 3.45
C SER A 178 9.25 -3.86 4.17
N ALA A 179 10.24 -3.12 4.66
CA ALA A 179 11.29 -3.61 5.55
C ALA A 179 11.70 -2.50 6.53
N LEU A 180 12.45 -2.87 7.56
CA LEU A 180 13.17 -1.88 8.36
C LEU A 180 14.19 -1.15 7.48
N GLN A 181 14.40 0.14 7.72
CA GLN A 181 15.30 0.97 6.91
C GLN A 181 16.73 0.38 6.84
N GLN A 182 17.25 -0.15 7.95
CA GLN A 182 18.56 -0.79 7.99
C GLN A 182 18.66 -2.01 7.07
N ASP A 183 17.59 -2.80 7.00
CA ASP A 183 17.50 -3.98 6.14
C ASP A 183 17.30 -3.57 4.67
N TRP A 184 16.52 -2.52 4.43
CA TRP A 184 16.32 -1.91 3.13
C TRP A 184 17.65 -1.49 2.49
N GLU A 185 18.46 -0.76 3.25
CA GLU A 185 19.78 -0.27 2.84
C GLU A 185 20.81 -1.40 2.64
N LYS A 186 20.63 -2.54 3.32
CA LYS A 186 21.46 -3.76 3.18
C LYS A 186 21.08 -4.64 1.98
N GLY A 187 20.32 -4.10 1.02
CA GLY A 187 20.03 -4.77 -0.25
C GLY A 187 18.61 -5.34 -0.37
N LEU A 188 17.85 -5.46 0.73
CA LEU A 188 16.45 -5.92 0.63
C LEU A 188 15.57 -4.92 -0.13
N GLY A 189 15.92 -3.64 -0.16
CA GLY A 189 15.15 -2.63 -0.89
C GLY A 189 14.97 -2.97 -2.37
N LEU A 190 16.02 -3.48 -3.02
CA LEU A 190 15.96 -3.86 -4.44
C LEU A 190 15.03 -5.07 -4.65
N GLU A 191 15.17 -6.12 -3.84
CA GLU A 191 14.30 -7.30 -3.92
C GLU A 191 12.81 -6.95 -3.71
N LEU A 192 12.53 -6.04 -2.78
CA LEU A 192 11.17 -5.57 -2.51
C LEU A 192 10.61 -4.68 -3.63
N GLN A 193 11.45 -3.84 -4.24
CA GLN A 193 11.07 -3.03 -5.40
C GLN A 193 10.81 -3.90 -6.64
N GLU A 194 11.60 -4.96 -6.86
CA GLU A 194 11.36 -5.96 -7.91
C GLU A 194 10.04 -6.69 -7.68
N CYS A 195 9.79 -7.12 -6.44
CA CYS A 195 8.52 -7.72 -6.03
C CYS A 195 7.33 -6.81 -6.39
N VAL A 196 7.35 -5.55 -5.95
CA VAL A 196 6.31 -4.55 -6.27
C VAL A 196 6.16 -4.33 -7.78
N SER A 197 7.28 -4.30 -8.51
CA SER A 197 7.28 -4.11 -9.96
C SER A 197 6.68 -5.30 -10.71
N SER A 198 6.83 -6.52 -10.19
CA SER A 198 6.30 -7.74 -10.80
C SER A 198 4.77 -7.90 -10.67
N PHE A 199 4.12 -7.06 -9.86
CA PHE A 199 2.69 -7.13 -9.63
C PHE A 199 1.90 -6.93 -10.93
N SER A 200 0.91 -7.78 -11.16
CA SER A 200 -0.05 -7.65 -12.24
C SER A 200 -1.45 -8.00 -11.74
N TRP A 201 -2.44 -7.21 -12.14
CA TRP A 201 -3.84 -7.48 -11.86
C TRP A 201 -4.47 -8.15 -13.06
N THR A 202 -5.14 -9.27 -12.83
CA THR A 202 -5.71 -10.14 -13.86
C THR A 202 -7.23 -10.21 -13.79
N ALA A 203 -7.88 -9.59 -12.80
CA ALA A 203 -9.34 -9.54 -12.76
C ALA A 203 -9.85 -8.57 -13.84
N THR A 204 -10.01 -9.11 -15.05
CA THR A 204 -11.03 -8.71 -16.01
C THR A 204 -12.26 -9.54 -15.72
N SER A 205 -13.32 -8.89 -15.20
CA SER A 205 -14.68 -9.40 -15.37
C SER A 205 -15.16 -9.17 -16.79
#